data_AF-A0A6A6ZFV2-F1
#
_entry.id   AF-A0A6A6ZFV2-F1
#
_cell.length_a   1.000
_cell.length_b   1.000
_cell.length_c   1.000
_cell.angle_alpha   90.00
_cell.angle_beta   90.00
_cell.angle_gamma   90.00
#
_symmetry.space_group_name_H-M   'P 1'
#
loop_
_entity.id
_entity.type
_entity.pdbx_description
1 polymer ?
#
loop_
_entity_poly.entity_id
_entity_poly.type
_entity_poly.pdbx_seq_one_letter_code
_entity_poly.pdbx_strand_id
1 'polypeptide(L)'
;QKATDHYLFNVTIDQFIAARNAQDGTSMGLNWTSNGCSVAPDDPFGFDFLKACTRHDFGYRNYKQQRRCESAHKKVLDLNFRNDMYTQCAKERDERTRDACENVAALYYSSVKIFG
;
A
#
# COMPACT_ATOMS: atom_id res chain seq x y z
N GLN A 1 16.82 5.21 0.04
CA GLN A 1 16.29 6.59 0.18
C GLN A 1 15.56 7.01 -1.10
N LYS A 2 16.20 7.57 -2.13
CA LYS A 2 15.51 7.97 -3.39
C LYS A 2 14.76 6.83 -4.09
N ALA A 3 15.32 5.63 -4.13
CA ALA A 3 14.68 4.47 -4.76
C ALA A 3 13.37 4.05 -4.05
N THR A 4 13.36 4.07 -2.70
CA THR A 4 12.16 3.77 -1.91
C THR A 4 11.04 4.75 -2.22
N ASP A 5 11.36 6.05 -2.21
CA ASP A 5 10.37 7.10 -2.45
C ASP A 5 9.87 7.09 -3.90
N HIS A 6 10.73 6.74 -4.86
CA HIS A 6 10.33 6.51 -6.25
C HIS A 6 9.27 5.40 -6.36
N TYR A 7 9.52 4.23 -5.76
CA TYR A 7 8.58 3.10 -5.80
C TYR A 7 7.28 3.33 -5.01
N LEU A 8 7.31 4.22 -4.01
CA LEU A 8 6.11 4.58 -3.25
C LEU A 8 5.23 5.59 -3.99
N PHE A 9 5.83 6.65 -4.52
CA PHE A 9 5.07 7.86 -4.89
C PHE A 9 5.15 8.24 -6.37
N ASN A 10 6.14 7.72 -7.11
CA ASN A 10 6.41 8.16 -8.48
C ASN A 10 6.12 7.08 -9.53
N VAL A 11 5.54 5.95 -9.12
CA VAL A 11 5.15 4.85 -10.01
C VAL A 11 3.72 4.42 -9.72
N THR A 12 3.07 3.87 -10.73
CA THR A 12 1.76 3.25 -10.56
C THR A 12 1.86 1.98 -9.71
N ILE A 13 0.75 1.54 -9.14
CA ILE A 13 0.72 0.29 -8.36
C ILE A 13 1.15 -0.92 -9.21
N ASP A 14 0.81 -0.95 -10.49
CA ASP A 14 1.20 -2.05 -11.39
C ASP A 14 2.70 -2.02 -11.72
N GLN A 15 3.28 -0.82 -11.91
CA GLN A 15 4.73 -0.66 -12.05
C GLN A 15 5.48 -1.09 -10.78
N PHE A 16 4.95 -0.74 -9.61
CA PHE A 16 5.50 -1.18 -8.33
C PHE A 16 5.50 -2.71 -8.21
N ILE A 17 4.38 -3.37 -8.57
CA ILE A 17 4.30 -4.84 -8.52
C ILE A 17 5.28 -5.48 -9.50
N ALA A 18 5.44 -4.92 -10.70
CA ALA A 18 6.44 -5.39 -11.66
C ALA A 18 7.87 -5.28 -11.08
N ALA A 19 8.21 -4.13 -10.47
CA ALA A 19 9.50 -3.92 -9.82
C ALA A 19 9.75 -4.88 -8.64
N ARG A 20 8.73 -5.10 -7.79
CA ARG A 20 8.78 -6.09 -6.71
C ARG A 20 9.05 -7.50 -7.24
N ASN A 21 8.33 -7.92 -8.27
CA ASN A 21 8.46 -9.26 -8.85
C ASN A 21 9.85 -9.45 -9.49
N ALA A 22 10.41 -8.39 -10.08
CA ALA A 22 11.77 -8.36 -10.59
C ALA A 22 12.84 -8.22 -9.49
N GLN A 23 12.44 -8.01 -8.22
CA GLN A 23 13.34 -7.71 -7.11
C GLN A 23 14.27 -6.52 -7.42
N ASP A 24 13.73 -5.50 -8.11
CA ASP A 24 14.52 -4.37 -8.59
C ASP A 24 15.16 -3.61 -7.42
N GLY A 25 16.39 -3.15 -7.59
CA GLY A 25 17.14 -2.46 -6.54
C GLY A 25 17.46 -3.32 -5.31
N THR A 26 17.46 -4.65 -5.41
CA THR A 26 17.97 -5.53 -4.33
C THR A 26 19.42 -5.18 -3.96
N SER A 27 20.25 -4.84 -4.95
CA SER A 27 21.62 -4.34 -4.73
C SER A 27 21.68 -3.02 -3.95
N MET A 28 20.57 -2.27 -3.90
CA MET A 28 20.40 -1.04 -3.12
C MET A 28 19.89 -1.31 -1.68
N GLY A 29 19.74 -2.58 -1.30
CA GLY A 29 19.28 -3.00 0.03
C GLY A 29 17.79 -2.75 0.29
N LEU A 30 16.97 -2.68 -0.76
CA LEU A 30 15.52 -2.53 -0.63
C LEU A 30 14.89 -3.80 -0.04
N ASN A 31 13.99 -3.60 0.93
CA ASN A 31 13.25 -4.68 1.54
C ASN A 31 11.91 -4.89 0.82
N TRP A 32 11.81 -5.96 0.02
CA TRP A 32 10.61 -6.34 -0.75
C TRP A 32 9.68 -7.33 -0.03
N THR A 33 9.99 -7.70 1.21
CA THR A 33 9.16 -8.63 1.99
C THR A 33 7.83 -7.99 2.35
N SER A 34 6.75 -8.78 2.32
CA SER A 34 5.40 -8.34 2.68
C SER A 34 4.61 -9.51 3.23
N ASN A 35 3.76 -9.23 4.20
CA ASN A 35 2.78 -10.15 4.80
C ASN A 35 1.35 -9.87 4.28
N GLY A 36 1.22 -9.02 3.25
CA GLY A 36 -0.06 -8.64 2.68
C GLY A 36 -0.96 -7.93 3.69
N CYS A 37 -2.27 -8.10 3.54
CA CYS A 37 -3.26 -7.44 4.39
C CYS A 37 -3.48 -8.17 5.73
N SER A 38 -2.41 -8.46 6.48
CA SER A 38 -2.47 -9.29 7.71
C SER A 38 -3.31 -8.71 8.86
N VAL A 39 -3.81 -7.48 8.71
CA VAL A 39 -4.60 -6.75 9.72
C VAL A 39 -5.94 -6.26 9.15
N ALA A 40 -6.31 -6.73 7.96
CA ALA A 40 -7.60 -6.44 7.39
C ALA A 40 -8.71 -7.12 8.21
N PRO A 41 -9.82 -6.44 8.53
CA PRO A 41 -11.03 -7.14 8.96
C PRO A 41 -11.42 -8.15 7.88
N ASP A 42 -12.07 -9.25 8.28
CA ASP A 42 -12.67 -10.23 7.36
C ASP A 42 -13.32 -9.44 6.21
N ASP A 43 -12.92 -9.72 4.96
CA ASP A 43 -13.33 -8.96 3.78
C ASP A 43 -14.66 -9.51 3.26
N PRO A 44 -15.82 -8.96 3.66
CA PRO A 44 -17.12 -9.49 3.26
C PRO A 44 -17.40 -9.33 1.76
N PHE A 45 -16.62 -8.54 1.03
CA PHE A 45 -16.87 -8.19 -0.37
C PHE A 45 -15.79 -8.68 -1.35
N GLY A 46 -14.64 -9.17 -0.86
CA GLY A 46 -13.62 -9.82 -1.67
C GLY A 46 -12.79 -8.87 -2.55
N PHE A 47 -12.60 -7.62 -2.12
CA PHE A 47 -11.83 -6.64 -2.90
C PHE A 47 -10.32 -6.94 -2.83
N ASP A 48 -9.68 -7.02 -4.00
CA ASP A 48 -8.23 -7.31 -4.07
C ASP A 48 -7.38 -6.07 -3.71
N PHE A 49 -7.21 -5.84 -2.41
CA PHE A 49 -6.30 -4.83 -1.87
C PHE A 49 -4.88 -5.36 -1.63
N LEU A 50 -4.55 -6.60 -2.03
CA LEU A 50 -3.26 -7.21 -1.77
C LEU A 50 -2.10 -6.36 -2.33
N LYS A 51 -2.28 -5.79 -3.53
CA LYS A 51 -1.27 -4.91 -4.13
C LYS A 51 -1.02 -3.66 -3.27
N ALA A 52 -2.09 -3.02 -2.79
CA ALA A 52 -2.02 -1.84 -1.93
C ALA A 52 -1.31 -2.18 -0.60
N CYS A 53 -1.71 -3.28 0.06
CA CYS A 53 -1.08 -3.73 1.31
C CYS A 53 0.40 -4.05 1.11
N THR A 54 0.74 -4.68 -0.02
CA THR A 54 2.13 -4.97 -0.38
C THR A 54 2.97 -3.68 -0.47
N ARG A 55 2.43 -2.63 -1.10
CA ARG A 55 3.14 -1.35 -1.23
C ARG A 55 3.26 -0.61 0.09
N HIS A 56 2.24 -0.70 0.94
CA HIS A 56 2.27 -0.16 2.30
C HIS A 56 3.35 -0.84 3.16
N ASP A 57 3.43 -2.17 3.15
CA ASP A 57 4.48 -2.95 3.82
C ASP A 57 5.88 -2.55 3.35
N PHE A 58 6.06 -2.41 2.03
CA PHE A 58 7.33 -1.97 1.45
C PHE A 58 7.74 -0.62 2.04
N GLY A 59 6.82 0.35 2.08
CA GLY A 59 7.09 1.66 2.67
C GLY A 59 7.51 1.57 4.13
N TYR A 60 6.72 0.89 4.94
CA TYR A 60 6.97 0.73 6.38
C TYR A 60 8.31 0.07 6.68
N ARG A 61 8.60 -1.08 6.05
CA ARG A 61 9.82 -1.85 6.29
C ARG A 61 11.06 -1.06 5.88
N ASN A 62 11.02 -0.44 4.70
CA ASN A 62 12.16 0.36 4.22
C ASN A 62 12.34 1.64 5.05
N TYR A 63 11.28 2.34 5.42
CA TYR A 63 11.38 3.54 6.25
C TYR A 63 11.91 3.23 7.65
N LYS A 64 11.52 2.09 8.23
CA LYS A 64 12.06 1.59 9.50
C LYS A 64 13.54 1.25 9.38
N GLN A 65 13.95 0.50 8.36
CA GLN A 65 15.35 0.16 8.10
C GLN A 65 16.22 1.40 7.84
N GLN A 66 15.65 2.42 7.19
CA GLN A 66 16.30 3.70 6.88
C GLN A 66 16.24 4.71 8.02
N ARG A 67 15.67 4.34 9.18
CA ARG A 67 15.55 5.19 10.38
C ARG A 67 14.84 6.53 10.12
N ARG A 68 13.81 6.52 9.27
CA ARG A 68 12.97 7.68 8.91
C ARG A 68 11.49 7.46 9.22
N CYS A 69 11.15 6.48 10.05
CA CYS A 69 9.76 6.14 10.36
C CYS A 69 9.21 7.05 11.47
N GLU A 70 9.04 8.34 11.16
CA GLU A 70 8.41 9.33 12.05
C GLU A 70 6.91 9.40 11.80
N SER A 71 6.16 9.99 12.74
CA SER A 71 4.70 10.14 12.63
C SER A 71 4.24 10.89 11.38
N ALA A 72 5.03 11.85 10.88
CA ALA A 72 4.76 12.54 9.62
C ALA A 72 4.88 11.59 8.41
N HIS A 73 5.93 10.77 8.37
CA HIS A 73 6.15 9.81 7.29
C HIS A 73 5.08 8.72 7.28
N LYS A 74 4.69 8.25 8.46
CA LYS A 74 3.59 7.29 8.64
C LYS A 74 2.31 7.76 7.94
N LYS A 75 1.92 9.03 8.18
CA LYS A 75 0.73 9.63 7.54
C LYS A 75 0.82 9.63 6.01
N VAL A 76 2.01 9.88 5.45
CA VAL A 76 2.22 9.88 4.00
C VAL A 76 2.11 8.45 3.43
N LEU A 77 2.65 7.45 4.12
CA LEU A 77 2.52 6.04 3.74
C LEU A 77 1.06 5.57 3.79
N ASP A 78 0.34 5.88 4.87
CA ASP A 78 -1.07 5.51 5.01
C ASP A 78 -1.96 6.20 3.95
N LEU A 79 -1.67 7.46 3.62
CA LEU A 79 -2.39 8.18 2.56
C LEU A 79 -2.14 7.54 1.19
N ASN A 80 -0.90 7.16 0.89
CA ASN A 80 -0.57 6.46 -0.36
C ASN A 80 -1.29 5.11 -0.45
N PHE A 81 -1.37 4.38 0.65
CA PHE A 81 -2.12 3.13 0.75
C PHE A 81 -3.61 3.32 0.45
N ARG A 82 -4.24 4.36 1.01
CA ARG A 82 -5.62 4.72 0.66
C ARG A 82 -5.77 4.99 -0.84
N ASN A 83 -4.87 5.77 -1.42
CA ASN A 83 -4.91 6.12 -2.84
C ASN A 83 -4.78 4.88 -3.74
N ASP A 84 -3.99 3.89 -3.35
CA ASP A 84 -3.88 2.62 -4.06
C ASP A 84 -5.18 1.83 -4.06
N MET A 85 -5.82 1.71 -2.88
CA MET A 85 -7.10 1.03 -2.77
C MET A 85 -8.17 1.75 -3.59
N TYR A 86 -8.21 3.09 -3.58
CA TYR A 86 -9.15 3.88 -4.38
C TYR A 86 -8.88 3.72 -5.89
N THR A 87 -7.62 3.64 -6.30
CA THR A 87 -7.24 3.35 -7.70
C THR A 87 -7.74 1.97 -8.13
N GLN A 88 -7.73 0.98 -7.22
CA GLN A 88 -8.32 -0.32 -7.47
C GLN A 88 -9.85 -0.23 -7.56
N CYS A 89 -10.52 0.47 -6.64
CA CYS A 89 -11.97 0.66 -6.65
C CYS A 89 -12.47 1.37 -7.92
N ALA A 90 -11.70 2.29 -8.48
CA ALA A 90 -12.03 2.97 -9.73
C ALA A 90 -12.13 2.02 -10.95
N LYS A 91 -11.65 0.78 -10.85
CA LYS A 91 -11.77 -0.25 -11.90
C LYS A 91 -13.10 -1.00 -11.85
N GLU A 92 -13.86 -0.86 -10.76
CA GLU A 92 -15.17 -1.47 -10.62
C GLU A 92 -16.17 -0.84 -11.59
N ARG A 93 -16.90 -1.70 -12.33
CA ARG A 93 -17.83 -1.25 -13.38
C ARG A 93 -19.16 -0.78 -12.83
N ASP A 94 -19.59 -1.36 -11.71
CA ASP A 94 -20.84 -1.01 -11.04
C ASP A 94 -20.57 0.06 -9.97
N GLU A 95 -21.41 1.10 -9.96
CA GLU A 95 -21.22 2.23 -9.04
C GLU A 95 -21.41 1.83 -7.58
N ARG A 96 -22.33 0.90 -7.29
CA ARG A 96 -22.55 0.44 -5.90
C ARG A 96 -21.38 -0.42 -5.43
N THR A 97 -20.81 -1.24 -6.32
CA THR A 97 -19.58 -1.99 -6.03
C THR A 97 -18.40 -1.05 -5.79
N ARG A 98 -18.24 0.00 -6.61
CA ARG A 98 -17.23 1.04 -6.39
C ARG A 98 -17.40 1.73 -5.04
N ASP A 99 -18.62 2.15 -4.70
CA ASP A 99 -18.92 2.81 -3.42
C ASP A 99 -18.64 1.87 -2.23
N ALA A 100 -19.02 0.60 -2.33
CA ALA A 100 -18.70 -0.40 -1.33
C ALA A 100 -17.18 -0.58 -1.18
N CYS A 101 -16.44 -0.65 -2.29
CA CYS A 101 -14.99 -0.76 -2.32
C CYS A 101 -14.32 0.43 -1.62
N GLU A 102 -14.73 1.66 -1.93
CA GLU A 102 -14.17 2.87 -1.33
C GLU A 102 -14.45 2.98 0.17
N ASN A 103 -15.60 2.47 0.63
CA ASN A 103 -15.94 2.38 2.06
C ASN A 103 -15.05 1.36 2.78
N VAL A 104 -14.83 0.17 2.21
CA VAL A 104 -13.89 -0.81 2.79
C VAL A 104 -12.47 -0.25 2.79
N ALA A 105 -12.04 0.43 1.72
CA ALA A 105 -10.75 1.10 1.65
C ALA A 105 -10.59 2.18 2.74
N ALA A 106 -11.64 2.93 3.05
CA ALA A 106 -11.64 3.91 4.14
C ALA A 106 -11.52 3.25 5.53
N LEU A 107 -12.12 2.08 5.71
CA LEU A 107 -11.96 1.28 6.94
C LEU A 107 -10.52 0.80 7.10
N TYR A 108 -9.92 0.25 6.04
CA TYR A 108 -8.51 -0.18 6.03
C TYR A 108 -7.57 0.98 6.37
N TYR A 109 -7.77 2.14 5.74
CA TYR A 109 -7.00 3.35 6.03
C TYR A 109 -7.14 3.80 7.49
N SER A 110 -8.36 3.74 8.04
CA SER A 110 -8.60 4.11 9.43
C SER A 110 -7.92 3.16 10.41
N SER A 111 -7.92 1.85 10.13
CA SER A 111 -7.23 0.84 10.94
C SER A 111 -5.73 1.08 10.99
N VAL A 112 -5.07 1.28 9.83
CA VAL A 112 -3.61 1.53 9.83
C VAL A 112 -3.27 2.85 10.49
N LYS A 113 -4.12 3.88 10.40
CA LYS A 113 -3.89 5.17 11.06
C LYS A 113 -3.92 5.07 12.59
N ILE A 114 -4.74 4.18 13.15
CA ILE A 114 -4.89 3.99 14.60
C ILE A 114 -3.85 3.01 15.15
N PHE A 115 -3.61 1.89 14.47
CA PHE A 115 -2.84 0.76 15.00
C PHE A 115 -1.45 0.55 14.37
N GLY A 116 -1.18 1.19 13.23
CA GLY A 116 0.10 1.07 12.53
C GLY A 116 1.19 1.99 13.04
#